data_AF-A0A1X1L1A7-F1
#
_entry.id   AF-A0A1X1L1A7-F1
#
_cell.length_a   1.000
_cell.length_b   1.000
_cell.length_c   1.000
_cell.angle_alpha   90.00
_cell.angle_beta   90.00
_cell.angle_gamma   90.00
#
_symmetry.space_group_name_H-M   'P 1'
#
loop_
_entity.id
_entity.type
_entity.pdbx_description
1 polymer ?
#
loop_
_entity_poly.entity_id
_entity_poly.type
_entity_poly.pdbx_seq_one_letter_code
_entity_poly.pdbx_strand_id
1 'polypeptide(L)'
;MKHEQCKREADRRLKPPANFWSWCYSQITTYKWSNKDKTIIASDLDLGHCIEKRLTKSSRLTFYDKTYFFSIILSTSKRIEIQSYEFSSKLVEGKQFIDFQLTNLERFENDKHIKIGQDFNGQFYPYLFANFFSGGFYTGNIFYPNNWAERLRKVSELKYLKFGYIDYWEIERLYKYKFEIEFAQKIHAYRLANEIMYPNYRFGFTRTVDMRTLNRRWLQKNKQFFKNSNRSFNEFELSRRLKERNGQLVPGIESYLTYHDIKHIPKGIGINKFQNWVIKNHIDFNEYLDYLKMLREMGIEPEGDAMLVPKDFTAMHNHTVGLYNQFVEEKQKLEDKKKRKQLEAEFKLREGMDKTINGYAFHVPRKVAELIYEGKKLHHCVSSYTDKHFKGNTLIVFVRLSNQPKKPLYTLEVRQGKIAQFRGKYNQDVPAEVWDIAKEWMKQTKLVQKVA
;
A
#
# COMPACT_ATOMS: atom_id res chain seq x y z
N MET A 1 19.16 15.13 12.90
CA MET A 1 19.14 16.01 14.10
C MET A 1 19.30 15.10 15.32
N LYS A 2 20.22 15.40 16.25
CA LYS A 2 20.36 14.61 17.51
C LYS A 2 19.25 14.97 18.50
N HIS A 3 18.95 14.11 19.47
CA HIS A 3 17.88 14.33 20.47
C HIS A 3 17.97 15.68 21.18
N GLU A 4 19.16 16.07 21.64
CA GLU A 4 19.40 17.37 22.30
C GLU A 4 19.11 18.57 21.39
N GLN A 5 19.37 18.43 20.08
CA GLN A 5 19.05 19.47 19.11
C GLN A 5 17.53 19.54 18.89
N CYS A 6 16.83 18.40 18.80
CA CYS A 6 15.38 18.38 18.71
C CYS A 6 14.72 19.04 19.94
N LYS A 7 15.22 18.75 21.15
CA LYS A 7 14.74 19.38 22.39
C LYS A 7 14.90 20.90 22.33
N ARG A 8 16.11 21.40 22.02
CA ARG A 8 16.36 22.85 21.87
C ARG A 8 15.43 23.51 20.85
N GLU A 9 15.17 22.84 19.73
CA GLU A 9 14.26 23.36 18.71
C GLU A 9 12.79 23.34 19.17
N ALA A 10 12.35 22.30 19.89
CA ALA A 10 11.02 22.23 20.48
C ALA A 10 10.79 23.28 21.58
N ASP A 11 11.81 23.59 22.38
CA ASP A 11 11.73 24.60 23.44
C ASP A 11 11.53 26.02 22.88
N ARG A 12 12.06 26.27 21.68
CA ARG A 12 11.93 27.53 20.91
C ARG A 12 10.60 27.70 20.18
N ARG A 13 9.66 26.77 20.33
CA ARG A 13 8.32 26.85 19.71
C ARG A 13 7.59 28.13 20.14
N LEU A 14 6.74 28.63 19.25
CA LEU A 14 5.80 29.70 19.57
C LEU A 14 4.95 29.27 20.77
N LYS A 15 4.71 30.16 21.71
CA LYS A 15 3.92 29.84 22.90
C LYS A 15 2.43 29.90 22.53
N PRO A 16 1.67 28.80 22.74
CA PRO A 16 0.21 28.88 22.64
C PRO A 16 -0.32 29.94 23.61
N PRO A 17 -1.34 30.72 23.21
CA PRO A 17 -1.94 31.73 24.08
C PRO A 17 -2.69 31.08 25.25
N ALA A 18 -2.90 31.80 26.35
CA ALA A 18 -3.52 31.25 27.57
C ALA A 18 -4.89 30.59 27.31
N ASN A 19 -5.70 31.21 26.46
CA ASN A 19 -7.01 30.73 26.04
C ASN A 19 -6.98 29.40 25.26
N PHE A 20 -5.86 29.00 24.66
CA PHE A 20 -5.71 27.66 24.09
C PHE A 20 -5.83 26.60 25.18
N TRP A 21 -5.14 26.79 26.31
CA TRP A 21 -5.14 25.82 27.41
C TRP A 21 -6.52 25.71 28.05
N SER A 22 -7.16 26.85 28.34
CA SER A 22 -8.55 26.86 28.84
C SER A 22 -9.50 26.15 27.89
N TRP A 23 -9.36 26.37 26.58
CA TRP A 23 -10.17 25.69 25.58
C TRP A 23 -9.92 24.17 25.55
N CYS A 24 -8.66 23.72 25.65
CA CYS A 24 -8.35 22.28 25.73
C CYS A 24 -9.05 21.63 26.93
N TYR A 25 -8.95 22.23 28.12
CA TYR A 25 -9.62 21.72 29.32
C TYR A 25 -11.15 21.70 29.15
N SER A 26 -11.73 22.72 28.52
CA SER A 26 -13.17 22.77 28.25
C SER A 26 -13.66 21.71 27.24
N GLN A 27 -12.76 20.98 26.57
CA GLN A 27 -13.12 19.84 25.72
C GLN A 27 -13.02 18.49 26.46
N ILE A 28 -12.45 18.47 27.67
CA ILE A 28 -12.24 17.24 28.44
C ILE A 28 -13.50 16.89 29.22
N THR A 29 -13.86 15.61 29.21
CA THR A 29 -15.00 15.08 29.98
C THR A 29 -14.65 14.98 31.46
N THR A 30 -15.60 15.30 32.33
CA THR A 30 -15.51 15.10 33.78
C THR A 30 -16.64 14.21 34.28
N TYR A 31 -16.62 13.87 35.56
CA TYR A 31 -17.57 12.94 36.17
C TYR A 31 -18.14 13.48 37.48
N LYS A 32 -19.38 13.11 37.74
CA LYS A 32 -20.05 13.34 39.01
C LYS A 32 -20.75 12.06 39.44
N TRP A 33 -20.50 11.62 40.67
CA TRP A 33 -21.23 10.52 41.29
C TRP A 33 -22.07 11.02 42.43
N SER A 34 -23.35 10.69 42.47
CA SER A 34 -24.23 11.11 43.55
C SER A 34 -25.21 10.02 44.00
N ASN A 35 -25.51 10.01 45.30
CA ASN A 35 -26.67 9.35 45.88
C ASN A 35 -27.31 10.31 46.91
N LYS A 36 -28.23 9.80 47.74
CA LYS A 36 -28.93 10.64 48.74
C LYS A 36 -28.00 11.21 49.82
N ASP A 37 -26.87 10.55 50.09
CA ASP A 37 -26.02 10.83 51.24
C ASP A 37 -24.72 11.53 50.85
N LYS A 38 -24.23 11.32 49.62
CA LYS A 38 -22.92 11.77 49.17
C LYS A 38 -22.91 12.12 47.68
N THR A 39 -22.19 13.20 47.36
CA THR A 39 -21.81 13.58 46.01
C THR A 39 -20.29 13.65 45.89
N ILE A 40 -19.73 13.15 44.79
CA ILE A 40 -18.32 13.20 44.43
C ILE A 40 -18.24 13.91 43.08
N ILE A 41 -17.53 15.04 43.03
CA ILE A 41 -17.21 15.77 41.80
C ILE A 41 -15.76 15.44 41.46
N ALA A 42 -15.52 15.01 40.23
CA ALA A 42 -14.22 14.47 39.86
C ALA A 42 -13.13 15.54 39.71
N SER A 43 -13.48 16.71 39.22
CA SER A 43 -12.51 17.79 39.00
C SER A 43 -13.07 19.13 39.44
N ASP A 44 -12.19 19.96 40.01
CA ASP A 44 -12.47 21.37 40.30
C ASP A 44 -12.13 22.28 39.10
N LEU A 45 -11.59 21.70 38.01
CA LEU A 45 -11.30 22.43 36.78
C LEU A 45 -12.60 22.69 36.00
N ASP A 46 -12.62 23.79 35.24
CA ASP A 46 -13.66 24.08 34.25
C ASP A 46 -13.47 23.16 33.03
N LEU A 47 -13.99 21.95 33.16
CA LEU A 47 -13.97 20.92 32.13
C LEU A 47 -15.26 20.97 31.31
N GLY A 48 -15.26 20.30 30.16
CA GLY A 48 -16.40 20.29 29.24
C GLY A 48 -17.59 19.49 29.75
N HIS A 49 -17.90 18.40 29.06
CA HIS A 49 -19.08 17.61 29.39
C HIS A 49 -18.93 16.85 30.72
N CYS A 50 -19.89 17.01 31.64
CA CYS A 50 -19.93 16.27 32.90
C CYS A 50 -20.86 15.05 32.79
N ILE A 51 -20.32 13.85 32.98
CA ILE A 51 -21.10 12.61 33.03
C ILE A 51 -21.57 12.37 34.46
N GLU A 52 -22.88 12.43 34.67
CA GLU A 52 -23.49 12.11 35.95
C GLU A 52 -23.79 10.61 36.09
N LYS A 53 -23.41 10.02 37.23
CA LYS A 53 -23.60 8.62 37.56
C LYS A 53 -24.18 8.47 38.98
N ARG A 54 -24.96 7.42 39.19
CA ARG A 54 -25.41 7.06 40.54
C ARG A 54 -24.23 6.48 41.34
N LEU A 55 -24.07 6.94 42.59
CA LEU A 55 -23.07 6.41 43.53
C LEU A 55 -23.60 5.15 44.24
N THR A 56 -22.89 4.04 44.11
CA THR A 56 -23.17 2.73 44.71
C THR A 56 -21.90 2.12 45.31
N LYS A 57 -22.04 1.08 46.14
CA LYS A 57 -20.89 0.32 46.68
C LYS A 57 -20.01 -0.31 45.58
N SER A 58 -20.56 -0.56 44.39
CA SER A 58 -19.88 -1.12 43.22
C SER A 58 -19.39 -0.06 42.22
N SER A 59 -19.51 1.23 42.54
CA SER A 59 -19.10 2.30 41.63
C SER A 59 -17.58 2.28 41.39
N ARG A 60 -17.18 2.23 40.12
CA ARG A 60 -15.77 2.33 39.72
C ARG A 60 -15.32 3.79 39.76
N LEU A 61 -14.50 4.13 40.75
CA LEU A 61 -13.97 5.48 40.98
C LEU A 61 -12.50 5.65 40.57
N THR A 62 -11.83 4.54 40.24
CA THR A 62 -10.43 4.54 39.77
C THR A 62 -10.36 3.89 38.39
N PHE A 63 -9.98 4.67 37.37
CA PHE A 63 -9.85 4.20 35.99
C PHE A 63 -9.09 5.21 35.13
N TYR A 64 -8.50 4.71 34.05
CA TYR A 64 -8.08 5.55 32.94
C TYR A 64 -9.32 5.98 32.15
N ASP A 65 -9.55 7.28 31.99
CA ASP A 65 -10.67 7.81 31.22
C ASP A 65 -10.35 7.70 29.73
N LYS A 66 -9.57 8.64 29.20
CA LYS A 66 -9.07 8.61 27.83
C LYS A 66 -7.97 9.63 27.61
N THR A 67 -7.29 9.46 26.47
CA THR A 67 -6.38 10.45 25.90
C THR A 67 -7.13 11.39 24.97
N TYR A 68 -6.88 12.69 25.06
CA TYR A 68 -7.35 13.71 24.13
C TYR A 68 -6.17 14.28 23.36
N PHE A 69 -6.36 14.58 22.08
CA PHE A 69 -5.35 15.21 21.24
C PHE A 69 -5.84 16.57 20.76
N PHE A 70 -5.11 17.62 21.10
CA PHE A 70 -5.42 18.99 20.70
C PHE A 70 -4.28 19.59 19.90
N SER A 71 -4.60 20.30 18.83
CA SER A 71 -3.61 20.96 17.98
C SER A 71 -3.86 22.45 17.86
N ILE A 72 -2.77 23.21 17.67
CA ILE A 72 -2.83 24.64 17.39
C ILE A 72 -1.88 24.98 16.24
N ILE A 73 -2.34 25.85 15.35
CA ILE A 73 -1.53 26.41 14.27
C ILE A 73 -1.21 27.85 14.61
N LEU A 74 0.09 28.18 14.62
CA LEU A 74 0.61 29.50 14.98
C LEU A 74 1.46 30.03 13.82
N SER A 75 1.45 31.34 13.62
CA SER A 75 2.27 31.95 12.57
C SER A 75 2.73 33.37 12.92
N THR A 76 3.90 33.68 12.39
CA THR A 76 4.57 34.99 12.42
C THR A 76 5.06 35.31 11.01
N SER A 77 5.66 36.48 10.82
CA SER A 77 6.32 36.83 9.55
C SER A 77 7.50 35.97 9.17
N LYS A 78 8.05 35.19 10.11
CA LYS A 78 9.27 34.39 9.91
C LYS A 78 9.02 32.89 9.90
N ARG A 79 7.91 32.42 10.48
CA ARG A 79 7.64 30.99 10.63
C ARG A 79 6.17 30.65 10.85
N ILE A 80 5.82 29.43 10.47
CA ILE A 80 4.54 28.76 10.75
C ILE A 80 4.83 27.52 11.60
N GLU A 81 3.99 27.25 12.59
CA GLU A 81 4.09 26.05 13.43
C GLU A 81 2.75 25.34 13.55
N ILE A 82 2.76 24.01 13.47
CA ILE A 82 1.66 23.14 13.87
C ILE A 82 2.14 22.40 15.11
N GLN A 83 1.44 22.58 16.22
CA GLN A 83 1.77 21.95 17.49
C GLN A 83 0.63 21.04 17.92
N SER A 84 0.95 19.83 18.35
CA SER A 84 0.00 18.86 18.88
C SER A 84 0.36 18.52 20.32
N TYR A 85 -0.66 18.42 21.15
CA TYR A 85 -0.57 18.13 22.56
C TYR A 85 -1.47 16.97 22.91
N GLU A 86 -0.97 16.09 23.77
CA GLU A 86 -1.70 14.98 24.35
C GLU A 86 -2.12 15.36 25.78
N PHE A 87 -3.37 15.07 26.12
CA PHE A 87 -3.93 15.23 27.46
C PHE A 87 -4.43 13.88 27.95
N SER A 88 -3.82 13.36 29.01
CA SER A 88 -4.11 12.04 29.57
C SER A 88 -4.95 12.22 30.83
N SER A 89 -6.22 11.80 30.76
CA SER A 89 -7.19 11.88 31.86
C SER A 89 -7.26 10.55 32.60
N LYS A 90 -7.03 10.57 33.91
CA LYS A 90 -7.19 9.42 34.79
C LYS A 90 -7.92 9.81 36.06
N LEU A 91 -8.66 8.88 36.63
CA LEU A 91 -9.36 9.05 37.88
C LEU A 91 -8.80 8.11 38.93
N VAL A 92 -8.56 8.63 40.13
CA VAL A 92 -8.09 7.89 41.30
C VAL A 92 -8.98 8.28 42.47
N GLU A 93 -9.69 7.29 43.03
CA GLU A 93 -10.61 7.47 44.16
C GLU A 93 -11.65 8.59 43.93
N GLY A 94 -12.09 8.72 42.68
CA GLY A 94 -13.11 9.69 42.28
C GLY A 94 -12.55 11.09 42.03
N LYS A 95 -11.24 11.33 42.17
CA LYS A 95 -10.57 12.57 41.75
C LYS A 95 -9.92 12.40 40.39
N GLN A 96 -10.08 13.39 39.51
CA GLN A 96 -9.58 13.41 38.15
C GLN A 96 -8.26 14.17 38.06
N PHE A 97 -7.29 13.54 37.42
CA PHE A 97 -5.96 14.06 37.16
C PHE A 97 -5.76 14.12 35.65
N ILE A 98 -5.31 15.27 35.16
CA ILE A 98 -5.05 15.51 33.75
C ILE A 98 -3.61 15.98 33.61
N ASP A 99 -2.77 15.11 33.04
CA ASP A 99 -1.42 15.47 32.61
C ASP A 99 -1.44 15.82 31.12
N PHE A 100 -0.57 16.72 30.69
CA PHE A 100 -0.42 17.02 29.27
C PHE A 100 1.04 17.17 28.86
N GLN A 101 1.31 16.89 27.60
CA GLN A 101 2.63 17.05 26.98
C GLN A 101 2.52 17.44 25.52
N LEU A 102 3.58 18.03 24.98
CA LEU A 102 3.72 18.18 23.53
C LEU A 102 3.95 16.78 22.94
N THR A 103 3.35 16.49 21.78
CA THR A 103 3.59 15.23 21.05
C THR A 103 4.27 15.48 19.72
N ASN A 104 3.79 16.47 18.95
CA ASN A 104 4.30 16.77 17.63
C ASN A 104 4.47 18.28 17.43
N LEU A 105 5.53 18.65 16.72
CA LEU A 105 5.82 20.01 16.24
C LEU A 105 6.28 19.93 14.78
N GLU A 106 5.50 20.52 13.89
CA GLU A 106 5.94 20.90 12.55
C GLU A 106 6.29 22.39 12.55
N ARG A 107 7.46 22.75 12.02
CA ARG A 107 7.89 24.15 11.85
C ARG A 107 8.33 24.40 10.42
N PHE A 108 7.77 25.44 9.83
CA PHE A 108 8.11 25.96 8.52
C PHE A 108 8.83 27.31 8.69
N GLU A 109 10.13 27.34 8.43
CA GLU A 109 10.98 28.53 8.62
C GLU A 109 12.23 28.42 7.74
N ASN A 110 12.71 29.54 7.18
CA ASN A 110 13.94 29.60 6.39
C ASN A 110 14.02 28.55 5.27
N ASP A 111 12.92 28.38 4.53
CA ASP A 111 12.78 27.38 3.44
C ASP A 111 12.97 25.93 3.89
N LYS A 112 12.85 25.65 5.20
CA LYS A 112 12.93 24.31 5.78
C LYS A 112 11.61 23.91 6.41
N HIS A 113 11.37 22.61 6.38
CA HIS A 113 10.32 21.95 7.14
C HIS A 113 10.97 21.06 8.20
N ILE A 114 10.85 21.45 9.47
CA ILE A 114 11.35 20.72 10.63
C ILE A 114 10.20 19.95 11.25
N LYS A 115 10.42 18.65 11.48
CA LYS A 115 9.47 17.74 12.15
C LYS A 115 10.10 17.25 13.44
N ILE A 116 9.41 17.45 14.56
CA ILE A 116 9.87 17.03 15.88
C ILE A 116 8.74 16.32 16.61
N GLY A 117 9.02 15.12 17.11
CA GLY A 117 8.11 14.34 17.94
C GLY A 117 8.69 14.16 19.34
N GLN A 118 7.83 14.13 20.35
CA GLN A 118 8.19 13.80 21.73
C GLN A 118 7.54 12.48 22.11
N ASP A 119 8.32 11.54 22.67
CA ASP A 119 7.79 10.27 23.17
C ASP A 119 7.24 10.40 24.60
N PHE A 120 6.64 9.33 25.11
CA PHE A 120 6.05 9.28 26.45
C PHE A 120 7.06 9.44 27.60
N ASN A 121 8.36 9.28 27.34
CA ASN A 121 9.43 9.52 28.32
C ASN A 121 9.95 10.97 28.25
N GLY A 122 9.40 11.78 27.35
CA GLY A 122 9.78 13.16 27.13
C GLY A 122 11.03 13.34 26.26
N GLN A 123 11.48 12.30 25.55
CA GLN A 123 12.60 12.38 24.62
C GLN A 123 12.14 12.88 23.25
N PHE A 124 12.96 13.72 22.62
CA PHE A 124 12.64 14.35 21.34
C PHE A 124 13.33 13.72 20.14
N TYR A 125 12.63 13.59 19.02
CA TYR A 125 13.07 12.90 17.80
C TYR A 125 12.83 13.74 16.54
N PRO A 126 13.63 13.57 15.48
CA PRO A 126 13.54 14.36 14.25
C PRO A 126 12.44 13.85 13.27
N TYR A 127 11.33 13.35 13.81
CA TYR A 127 10.17 12.85 13.07
C TYR A 127 8.93 12.93 13.97
N LEU A 128 7.74 12.89 13.37
CA LEU A 128 6.47 12.95 14.09
C LEU A 128 6.06 11.57 14.61
N PHE A 129 5.35 11.54 15.74
CA PHE A 129 4.75 10.32 16.29
C PHE A 129 3.27 10.21 15.91
N ALA A 130 2.84 9.01 15.54
CA ALA A 130 1.42 8.72 15.45
C ALA A 130 0.81 8.77 16.86
N ASN A 131 -0.43 9.24 16.96
CA ASN A 131 -1.11 9.34 18.26
C ASN A 131 -1.39 7.97 18.90
N PHE A 132 -1.58 6.93 18.08
CA PHE A 132 -1.80 5.56 18.53
C PHE A 132 -1.50 4.58 17.38
N PHE A 133 -1.44 3.29 17.71
CA PHE A 133 -1.17 2.22 16.74
C PHE A 133 -2.20 2.24 15.59
N SER A 134 -1.72 2.20 14.35
CA SER A 134 -2.53 2.37 13.13
C SER A 134 -3.15 3.75 12.90
N GLY A 135 -2.86 4.75 13.74
CA GLY A 135 -3.23 6.16 13.52
C GLY A 135 -2.17 6.95 12.75
N GLY A 136 -2.55 8.12 12.26
CA GLY A 136 -1.63 9.15 11.76
C GLY A 136 -1.21 10.16 12.84
N PHE A 137 -0.36 11.11 12.47
CA PHE A 137 0.18 12.15 13.36
C PHE A 137 -0.86 13.14 13.91
N TYR A 138 -2.03 13.18 13.28
CA TYR A 138 -3.15 14.08 13.58
C TYR A 138 -4.48 13.34 13.76
N THR A 139 -4.47 12.01 13.82
CA THR A 139 -5.71 11.23 13.91
C THR A 139 -6.35 11.46 15.27
N GLY A 140 -7.59 11.96 15.27
CA GLY A 140 -8.33 12.30 16.49
C GLY A 140 -7.98 13.68 17.05
N ASN A 141 -7.15 14.49 16.37
CA ASN A 141 -6.83 15.84 16.84
C ASN A 141 -8.00 16.78 16.63
N ILE A 142 -8.30 17.59 17.64
CA ILE A 142 -9.19 18.73 17.52
C ILE A 142 -8.32 19.99 17.44
N PHE A 143 -8.50 20.78 16.38
CA PHE A 143 -7.72 21.99 16.15
C PHE A 143 -8.37 23.21 16.81
N TYR A 144 -7.55 23.98 17.53
CA TYR A 144 -7.97 25.22 18.18
C TYR A 144 -8.44 26.26 17.15
N PRO A 145 -9.68 26.78 17.24
CA PRO A 145 -10.25 27.68 16.23
C PRO A 145 -9.76 29.12 16.41
N ASN A 146 -8.47 29.37 16.12
CA ASN A 146 -7.82 30.68 16.29
C ASN A 146 -7.66 31.47 14.98
N ASN A 147 -8.52 31.23 13.97
CA ASN A 147 -8.44 31.87 12.65
C ASN A 147 -7.05 31.76 11.99
N TRP A 148 -6.34 30.66 12.22
CA TRP A 148 -4.98 30.46 11.72
C TRP A 148 -4.87 30.62 10.21
N ALA A 149 -5.84 30.16 9.41
CA ALA A 149 -5.83 30.26 7.95
C ALA A 149 -5.80 31.72 7.47
N GLU A 150 -6.60 32.58 8.11
CA GLU A 150 -6.61 34.02 7.81
C GLU A 150 -5.31 34.68 8.24
N ARG A 151 -4.77 34.26 9.38
CA ARG A 151 -3.47 34.72 9.86
C ARG A 151 -2.35 34.34 8.88
N LEU A 152 -2.36 33.13 8.31
CA LEU A 152 -1.40 32.71 7.28
C LEU A 152 -1.40 33.69 6.09
N ARG A 153 -2.59 34.06 5.60
CA ARG A 153 -2.76 35.01 4.48
C ARG A 153 -2.25 36.42 4.79
N LYS A 154 -2.31 36.85 6.06
CA LYS A 154 -1.94 38.22 6.45
C LYS A 154 -0.48 38.38 6.85
N VAL A 155 0.04 37.47 7.68
CA VAL A 155 1.35 37.70 8.33
C VAL A 155 2.44 36.76 7.89
N SER A 156 2.12 35.52 7.49
CA SER A 156 3.14 34.49 7.24
C SER A 156 3.91 34.68 5.93
N GLU A 157 4.91 33.83 5.69
CA GLU A 157 5.58 33.76 4.38
C GLU A 157 4.63 33.41 3.22
N LEU A 158 3.45 32.81 3.52
CA LEU A 158 2.44 32.50 2.51
C LEU A 158 1.57 33.70 2.10
N LYS A 159 1.74 34.87 2.72
CA LYS A 159 0.91 36.08 2.44
C LYS A 159 0.94 36.56 0.99
N TYR A 160 1.96 36.16 0.22
CA TYR A 160 2.09 36.49 -1.19
C TYR A 160 1.29 35.56 -2.11
N LEU A 161 0.73 34.47 -1.55
CA LEU A 161 -0.06 33.50 -2.28
C LEU A 161 -1.54 33.86 -2.20
N LYS A 162 -2.24 33.75 -3.32
CA LYS A 162 -3.70 33.81 -3.36
C LYS A 162 -4.27 32.40 -3.20
N PHE A 163 -4.81 32.08 -2.02
CA PHE A 163 -5.49 30.81 -1.75
C PHE A 163 -6.74 31.03 -0.90
N GLY A 164 -7.75 30.18 -1.10
CA GLY A 164 -9.04 30.25 -0.42
C GLY A 164 -9.04 29.48 0.91
N TYR A 165 -9.97 28.53 1.03
CA TYR A 165 -9.93 27.54 2.10
C TYR A 165 -8.62 26.72 2.00
N ILE A 166 -8.08 26.33 3.15
CA ILE A 166 -6.85 25.57 3.26
C ILE A 166 -7.01 24.59 4.43
N ASP A 167 -6.65 23.33 4.20
CA ASP A 167 -6.51 22.34 5.25
C ASP A 167 -5.09 22.34 5.83
N TYR A 168 -4.95 21.94 7.09
CA TYR A 168 -3.65 21.99 7.78
C TYR A 168 -2.56 21.17 7.06
N TRP A 169 -2.92 20.05 6.41
CA TRP A 169 -1.98 19.21 5.67
C TRP A 169 -1.48 19.85 4.37
N GLU A 170 -2.15 20.89 3.88
CA GLU A 170 -1.75 21.60 2.66
C GLU A 170 -0.67 22.65 2.92
N ILE A 171 -0.48 23.07 4.18
CA ILE A 171 0.53 24.06 4.59
C ILE A 171 1.93 23.62 4.12
N GLU A 172 2.30 22.35 4.31
CA GLU A 172 3.61 21.84 3.90
C GLU A 172 3.84 22.07 2.40
N ARG A 173 2.81 21.80 1.59
CA ARG A 173 2.92 21.92 0.14
C ARG A 173 2.98 23.37 -0.31
N LEU A 174 2.10 24.23 0.22
CA LEU A 174 2.10 25.65 -0.11
C LEU A 174 3.42 26.31 0.32
N TYR A 175 3.96 25.96 1.48
CA TYR A 175 5.24 26.47 1.95
C TYR A 175 6.41 26.00 1.09
N LYS A 176 6.45 24.72 0.75
CA LYS A 176 7.52 24.12 -0.07
C LYS A 176 7.59 24.74 -1.47
N TYR A 177 6.44 25.03 -2.08
CA TYR A 177 6.34 25.53 -3.45
C TYR A 177 5.88 26.98 -3.55
N LYS A 178 6.03 27.76 -2.48
CA LYS A 178 5.53 29.15 -2.41
C LYS A 178 6.00 30.01 -3.57
N PHE A 179 7.25 29.86 -4.00
CA PHE A 179 7.82 30.63 -5.11
C PHE A 179 7.24 30.24 -6.46
N GLU A 180 7.06 28.94 -6.71
CA GLU A 180 6.45 28.41 -7.93
C GLU A 180 4.98 28.84 -8.04
N ILE A 181 4.24 28.77 -6.93
CA ILE A 181 2.85 29.21 -6.84
C ILE A 181 2.76 30.72 -7.10
N GLU A 182 3.54 31.53 -6.36
CA GLU A 182 3.55 32.99 -6.50
C GLU A 182 3.92 33.40 -7.94
N PHE A 183 4.93 32.76 -8.53
CA PHE A 183 5.33 33.03 -9.90
C PHE A 183 4.20 32.74 -10.89
N ALA A 184 3.56 31.56 -10.78
CA ALA A 184 2.44 31.19 -11.64
C ALA A 184 1.27 32.18 -11.50
N GLN A 185 0.96 32.63 -10.29
CA GLN A 185 -0.09 33.63 -10.03
C GLN A 185 0.26 35.00 -10.62
N LYS A 186 1.52 35.45 -10.50
CA LYS A 186 1.99 36.74 -11.06
C LYS A 186 1.96 36.79 -12.58
N ILE A 187 2.09 35.66 -13.25
CA ILE A 187 1.96 35.59 -14.72
C ILE A 187 0.54 35.26 -15.17
N HIS A 188 -0.45 35.30 -14.26
CA HIS A 188 -1.86 34.98 -14.54
C HIS A 188 -2.08 33.54 -15.06
N ALA A 189 -1.23 32.58 -14.64
CA ALA A 189 -1.38 31.15 -14.93
C ALA A 189 -2.15 30.44 -13.80
N TYR A 190 -3.41 30.83 -13.58
CA TYR A 190 -4.17 30.44 -12.38
C TYR A 190 -4.46 28.94 -12.28
N ARG A 191 -4.78 28.27 -13.39
CA ARG A 191 -4.93 26.81 -13.39
C ARG A 191 -3.64 26.11 -12.99
N LEU A 192 -2.49 26.53 -13.52
CA LEU A 192 -1.19 25.97 -13.14
C LEU A 192 -0.90 26.22 -11.65
N ALA A 193 -1.15 27.43 -11.15
CA ALA A 193 -0.99 27.74 -9.73
C ALA A 193 -1.85 26.83 -8.84
N ASN A 194 -3.11 26.60 -9.23
CA ASN A 194 -4.00 25.69 -8.53
C ASN A 194 -3.54 24.23 -8.60
N GLU A 195 -3.06 23.75 -9.76
CA GLU A 195 -2.47 22.40 -9.87
C GLU A 195 -1.23 22.25 -8.98
N ILE A 196 -0.41 23.31 -8.83
CA ILE A 196 0.72 23.33 -7.91
C ILE A 196 0.25 23.30 -6.46
N MET A 197 -0.74 24.09 -6.05
CA MET A 197 -1.25 24.11 -4.67
C MET A 197 -1.98 22.80 -4.31
N TYR A 198 -2.87 22.34 -5.17
CA TYR A 198 -3.86 21.29 -4.92
C TYR A 198 -3.78 20.21 -6.01
N PRO A 199 -2.73 19.36 -6.00
CA PRO A 199 -2.52 18.37 -7.02
C PRO A 199 -3.59 17.28 -6.91
N ASN A 200 -4.52 17.26 -7.84
CA ASN A 200 -5.47 16.16 -7.95
C ASN A 200 -4.91 15.03 -8.83
N TYR A 201 -5.52 13.85 -8.77
CA TYR A 201 -5.36 12.81 -9.76
C TYR A 201 -6.20 13.13 -10.98
N ARG A 202 -5.65 12.85 -12.16
CA ARG A 202 -6.38 13.00 -13.42
C ARG A 202 -7.00 11.65 -13.79
N PHE A 203 -6.38 10.91 -14.70
CA PHE A 203 -6.73 9.52 -15.01
C PHE A 203 -5.79 8.57 -14.26
N GLY A 204 -6.36 7.58 -13.57
CA GLY A 204 -5.62 6.63 -12.74
C GLY A 204 -4.80 7.31 -11.64
N PHE A 205 -3.53 6.96 -11.51
CA PHE A 205 -2.64 7.44 -10.43
C PHE A 205 -1.74 8.63 -10.82
N THR A 206 -2.00 9.25 -11.97
CA THR A 206 -1.17 10.38 -12.45
C THR A 206 -1.65 11.70 -11.85
N ARG A 207 -0.75 12.39 -11.13
CA ARG A 207 -1.02 13.74 -10.61
C ARG A 207 -1.11 14.76 -11.74
N THR A 208 -1.96 15.76 -11.54
CA THR A 208 -2.14 16.93 -12.43
C THR A 208 -0.86 17.71 -12.69
N VAL A 209 0.10 17.69 -11.76
CA VAL A 209 1.43 18.31 -11.89
C VAL A 209 2.54 17.39 -11.38
N ASP A 210 3.68 17.40 -12.06
CA ASP A 210 4.92 16.74 -11.60
C ASP A 210 5.96 17.78 -11.17
N MET A 211 6.10 17.97 -9.85
CA MET A 211 7.03 18.93 -9.25
C MET A 211 8.51 18.52 -9.39
N ARG A 212 8.81 17.30 -9.85
CA ARG A 212 10.19 16.93 -10.24
C ARG A 212 10.60 17.62 -11.54
N THR A 213 9.62 17.85 -12.41
CA THR A 213 9.80 18.56 -13.69
C THR A 213 9.57 20.06 -13.51
N LEU A 214 8.45 20.44 -12.88
CA LEU A 214 8.08 21.84 -12.66
C LEU A 214 8.84 22.42 -11.46
N ASN A 215 10.04 22.93 -11.73
CA ASN A 215 10.83 23.75 -10.80
C ASN A 215 10.96 25.20 -11.31
N ARG A 216 11.57 26.09 -10.52
CA ARG A 216 11.74 27.52 -10.89
C ARG A 216 12.35 27.74 -12.28
N ARG A 217 13.41 27.00 -12.62
CA ARG A 217 14.07 27.15 -13.94
C ARG A 217 13.13 26.74 -15.07
N TRP A 218 12.39 25.66 -14.89
CA TRP A 218 11.40 25.20 -15.85
C TRP A 218 10.27 26.23 -16.03
N LEU A 219 9.73 26.79 -14.95
CA LEU A 219 8.69 27.82 -15.00
C LEU A 219 9.16 29.08 -15.74
N GLN A 220 10.39 29.53 -15.47
CA GLN A 220 10.98 30.68 -16.15
C GLN A 220 11.15 30.42 -17.65
N LYS A 221 11.70 29.25 -18.02
CA LYS A 221 11.89 28.85 -19.42
C LYS A 221 10.56 28.79 -20.18
N ASN A 222 9.51 28.28 -19.54
CA ASN A 222 8.22 28.05 -20.18
C ASN A 222 7.19 29.16 -19.89
N LYS A 223 7.62 30.29 -19.32
CA LYS A 223 6.75 31.41 -18.92
C LYS A 223 5.79 31.83 -20.01
N GLN A 224 6.27 31.98 -21.24
CA GLN A 224 5.45 32.47 -22.36
C GLN A 224 4.31 31.50 -22.72
N PHE A 225 4.46 30.21 -22.47
CA PHE A 225 3.41 29.24 -22.72
C PHE A 225 2.23 29.40 -21.74
N PHE A 226 2.52 29.78 -20.49
CA PHE A 226 1.54 29.86 -19.41
C PHE A 226 1.02 31.27 -19.15
N LYS A 227 1.78 32.31 -19.50
CA LYS A 227 1.46 33.71 -19.22
C LYS A 227 0.07 34.06 -19.78
N ASN A 228 -0.78 34.66 -18.94
CA ASN A 228 -2.12 35.11 -19.29
C ASN A 228 -2.99 34.00 -19.90
N SER A 229 -2.84 32.76 -19.41
CA SER A 229 -3.56 31.60 -19.96
C SER A 229 -4.09 30.70 -18.85
N ASN A 230 -5.12 29.92 -19.19
CA ASN A 230 -5.66 28.89 -18.31
C ASN A 230 -5.09 27.49 -18.62
N ARG A 231 -3.86 27.43 -19.15
CA ARG A 231 -3.24 26.18 -19.60
C ARG A 231 -2.72 25.35 -18.44
N SER A 232 -2.79 24.02 -18.58
CA SER A 232 -2.34 23.07 -17.56
C SER A 232 -0.91 22.56 -17.79
N PHE A 233 -0.31 22.00 -16.74
CA PHE A 233 0.98 21.30 -16.85
C PHE A 233 0.91 20.14 -17.85
N ASN A 234 -0.20 19.37 -17.85
CA ASN A 234 -0.38 18.27 -18.80
C ASN A 234 -0.50 18.75 -20.24
N GLU A 235 -1.23 19.82 -20.52
CA GLU A 235 -1.31 20.37 -21.89
C GLU A 235 0.08 20.73 -22.42
N PHE A 236 0.94 21.32 -21.58
CA PHE A 236 2.32 21.58 -21.95
C PHE A 236 3.10 20.29 -22.25
N GLU A 237 3.11 19.34 -21.30
CA GLU A 237 3.89 18.12 -21.40
C GLU A 237 3.40 17.18 -22.52
N LEU A 238 2.09 17.19 -22.78
CA LEU A 238 1.46 16.49 -23.88
C LEU A 238 1.84 17.13 -25.21
N SER A 239 1.66 18.45 -25.35
CA SER A 239 2.07 19.20 -26.55
C SER A 239 3.56 18.99 -26.87
N ARG A 240 4.42 19.02 -25.84
CA ARG A 240 5.87 18.82 -26.00
C ARG A 240 6.19 17.44 -26.57
N ARG A 241 5.62 16.37 -25.99
CA ARG A 241 5.87 14.98 -26.45
C ARG A 241 5.23 14.67 -27.80
N LEU A 242 4.07 15.28 -28.10
CA LEU A 242 3.46 15.17 -29.41
C LEU A 242 4.35 15.80 -30.50
N LYS A 243 4.97 16.95 -30.21
CA LYS A 243 5.94 17.58 -31.12
C LYS A 243 7.19 16.74 -31.35
N GLU A 244 7.69 16.04 -30.33
CA GLU A 244 8.80 15.08 -30.47
C GLU A 244 8.45 13.92 -31.43
N ARG A 245 7.16 13.69 -31.66
CA ARG A 245 6.63 12.72 -32.64
C ARG A 245 6.16 13.36 -33.95
N ASN A 246 6.69 14.54 -34.29
CA ASN A 246 6.33 15.31 -35.48
C ASN A 246 4.83 15.59 -35.60
N GLY A 247 4.15 15.81 -34.46
CA GLY A 247 2.73 16.14 -34.45
C GLY A 247 2.38 17.37 -33.64
N GLN A 248 1.09 17.72 -33.71
CA GLN A 248 0.49 18.82 -32.98
C GLN A 248 -0.57 18.31 -32.00
N LEU A 249 -0.86 19.10 -30.96
CA LEU A 249 -1.95 18.83 -30.03
C LEU A 249 -3.29 18.97 -30.76
N VAL A 250 -4.09 17.90 -30.76
CA VAL A 250 -5.48 17.95 -31.23
C VAL A 250 -6.38 18.32 -30.05
N PRO A 251 -7.12 19.44 -30.08
CA PRO A 251 -7.97 19.84 -28.97
C PRO A 251 -8.98 18.74 -28.57
N GLY A 252 -9.09 18.48 -27.27
CA GLY A 252 -10.00 17.46 -26.71
C GLY A 252 -9.32 16.15 -26.38
N ILE A 253 -8.11 15.89 -26.91
CA ILE A 253 -7.34 14.69 -26.57
C ILE A 253 -6.98 14.63 -25.08
N GLU A 254 -6.88 15.78 -24.42
CA GLU A 254 -6.50 15.90 -23.00
C GLU A 254 -7.51 15.24 -22.05
N SER A 255 -8.71 14.95 -22.55
CA SER A 255 -9.77 14.19 -21.87
C SER A 255 -9.61 12.68 -22.02
N TYR A 256 -8.69 12.20 -22.86
CA TYR A 256 -8.46 10.77 -23.14
C TYR A 256 -7.05 10.34 -22.80
N LEU A 257 -6.05 11.21 -23.02
CA LEU A 257 -4.63 10.89 -22.86
C LEU A 257 -3.94 11.86 -21.91
N THR A 258 -3.01 11.30 -21.14
CA THR A 258 -1.98 12.02 -20.41
C THR A 258 -0.68 12.03 -21.20
N TYR A 259 0.25 12.89 -20.79
CA TYR A 259 1.57 12.92 -21.42
C TYR A 259 2.36 11.60 -21.24
N HIS A 260 2.05 10.77 -20.24
CA HIS A 260 2.73 9.49 -20.04
C HIS A 260 2.35 8.46 -21.10
N ASP A 261 1.17 8.62 -21.69
CA ASP A 261 0.57 7.68 -22.64
C ASP A 261 1.25 7.73 -24.01
N ILE A 262 1.83 8.88 -24.36
CA ILE A 262 2.46 9.11 -25.66
C ILE A 262 3.58 8.11 -25.99
N LYS A 263 4.29 7.62 -24.96
CA LYS A 263 5.36 6.63 -25.13
C LYS A 263 4.83 5.22 -25.48
N HIS A 264 3.57 4.95 -25.19
CA HIS A 264 2.92 3.65 -25.42
C HIS A 264 2.20 3.59 -26.78
N ILE A 265 2.00 4.74 -27.42
CA ILE A 265 1.40 4.78 -28.76
C ILE A 265 2.42 4.22 -29.77
N PRO A 266 2.07 3.22 -30.59
CA PRO A 266 2.98 2.63 -31.57
C PRO A 266 3.61 3.65 -32.52
N LYS A 267 4.87 3.44 -32.94
CA LYS A 267 5.59 4.38 -33.83
C LYS A 267 5.11 4.34 -35.27
N GLY A 268 4.50 3.23 -35.69
CA GLY A 268 3.98 3.04 -37.06
C GLY A 268 2.74 3.89 -37.39
N ILE A 269 2.15 4.60 -36.42
CA ILE A 269 1.00 5.48 -36.65
C ILE A 269 1.37 6.95 -36.47
N GLY A 270 0.92 7.78 -37.42
CA GLY A 270 1.02 9.23 -37.33
C GLY A 270 0.26 9.77 -36.12
N ILE A 271 0.93 10.53 -35.26
CA ILE A 271 0.40 10.86 -33.93
C ILE A 271 -0.86 11.72 -33.98
N ASN A 272 -1.01 12.62 -34.96
CA ASN A 272 -2.25 13.39 -35.16
C ASN A 272 -3.42 12.51 -35.60
N LYS A 273 -3.17 11.50 -36.44
CA LYS A 273 -4.19 10.54 -36.86
C LYS A 273 -4.67 9.70 -35.68
N PHE A 274 -3.75 9.25 -34.84
CA PHE A 274 -4.08 8.53 -33.61
C PHE A 274 -4.96 9.39 -32.68
N GLN A 275 -4.59 10.64 -32.43
CA GLN A 275 -5.38 11.54 -31.58
C GLN A 275 -6.81 11.73 -32.12
N ASN A 276 -6.95 12.02 -33.42
CA ASN A 276 -8.27 12.17 -34.04
C ASN A 276 -9.10 10.89 -33.94
N TRP A 277 -8.47 9.73 -34.10
CA TRP A 277 -9.15 8.43 -33.98
C TRP A 277 -9.62 8.16 -32.54
N VAL A 278 -8.80 8.45 -31.53
CA VAL A 278 -9.17 8.33 -30.10
C VAL A 278 -10.37 9.21 -29.78
N ILE A 279 -10.32 10.49 -30.17
CA ILE A 279 -11.41 11.44 -29.89
C ILE A 279 -12.69 11.00 -30.60
N LYS A 280 -12.60 10.70 -31.91
CA LYS A 280 -13.76 10.37 -32.74
C LYS A 280 -14.50 9.12 -32.23
N ASN A 281 -13.76 8.12 -31.78
CA ASN A 281 -14.34 6.84 -31.37
C ASN A 281 -14.45 6.69 -29.84
N HIS A 282 -14.15 7.76 -29.08
CA HIS A 282 -14.18 7.77 -27.62
C HIS A 282 -13.39 6.62 -26.97
N ILE A 283 -12.19 6.35 -27.49
CA ILE A 283 -11.39 5.19 -27.09
C ILE A 283 -10.88 5.34 -25.66
N ASP A 284 -11.18 4.35 -24.80
CA ASP A 284 -10.50 4.20 -23.51
C ASP A 284 -9.07 3.70 -23.75
N PHE A 285 -8.09 4.45 -23.26
CA PHE A 285 -6.70 4.13 -23.54
C PHE A 285 -6.21 2.87 -22.81
N ASN A 286 -6.80 2.50 -21.68
CA ASN A 286 -6.45 1.26 -20.99
C ASN A 286 -6.91 0.04 -21.79
N GLU A 287 -8.11 0.08 -22.38
CA GLU A 287 -8.56 -0.97 -23.30
C GLU A 287 -7.64 -1.09 -24.52
N TYR A 288 -7.18 0.04 -25.06
CA TYR A 288 -6.18 0.03 -26.14
C TYR A 288 -4.85 -0.59 -25.71
N LEU A 289 -4.35 -0.28 -24.51
CA LEU A 289 -3.14 -0.89 -23.97
C LEU A 289 -3.29 -2.40 -23.74
N ASP A 290 -4.47 -2.84 -23.30
CA ASP A 290 -4.82 -4.25 -23.11
C ASP A 290 -4.83 -5.01 -24.44
N TYR A 291 -5.48 -4.44 -25.46
CA TYR A 291 -5.42 -4.94 -26.84
C TYR A 291 -3.97 -5.12 -27.33
N LEU A 292 -3.13 -4.08 -27.21
CA LEU A 292 -1.73 -4.17 -27.63
C LEU A 292 -0.94 -5.19 -26.81
N LYS A 293 -1.29 -5.40 -25.54
CA LYS A 293 -0.64 -6.39 -24.68
C LYS A 293 -0.98 -7.80 -25.12
N MET A 294 -2.25 -8.12 -25.39
CA MET A 294 -2.69 -9.42 -25.89
C MET A 294 -1.97 -9.78 -27.20
N LEU A 295 -1.87 -8.84 -28.14
CA LEU A 295 -1.13 -9.05 -29.39
C LEU A 295 0.33 -9.39 -29.14
N ARG A 296 1.03 -8.62 -28.31
CA ARG A 296 2.44 -8.89 -27.97
C ARG A 296 2.63 -10.24 -27.29
N GLU A 297 1.74 -10.65 -26.39
CA GLU A 297 1.80 -11.94 -25.70
C GLU A 297 1.58 -13.12 -26.66
N MET A 298 0.80 -12.92 -27.73
CA MET A 298 0.66 -13.86 -28.84
C MET A 298 1.80 -13.77 -29.87
N GLY A 299 2.76 -12.85 -29.71
CA GLY A 299 3.86 -12.62 -30.65
C GLY A 299 3.45 -11.92 -31.94
N ILE A 300 2.31 -11.21 -31.94
CA ILE A 300 1.80 -10.45 -33.08
C ILE A 300 2.24 -8.99 -32.93
N GLU A 301 3.07 -8.52 -33.87
CA GLU A 301 3.41 -7.10 -33.98
C GLU A 301 2.30 -6.38 -34.76
N PRO A 302 1.59 -5.40 -34.18
CA PRO A 302 0.51 -4.72 -34.86
C PRO A 302 1.07 -3.77 -35.93
N GLU A 303 0.64 -3.97 -37.18
CA GLU A 303 1.06 -3.17 -38.33
C GLU A 303 -0.14 -2.63 -39.12
N GLY A 304 0.05 -1.46 -39.72
CA GLY A 304 -0.95 -0.82 -40.55
C GLY A 304 -2.15 -0.25 -39.78
N ASP A 305 -2.96 0.54 -40.47
CA ASP A 305 -4.08 1.25 -39.86
C ASP A 305 -5.16 0.32 -39.32
N ALA A 306 -5.38 -0.83 -39.97
CA ALA A 306 -6.44 -1.76 -39.61
C ALA A 306 -6.25 -2.36 -38.21
N MET A 307 -5.00 -2.56 -37.77
CA MET A 307 -4.69 -3.04 -36.42
C MET A 307 -4.42 -1.88 -35.45
N LEU A 308 -3.75 -0.82 -35.90
CA LEU A 308 -3.33 0.26 -35.01
C LEU A 308 -4.44 1.25 -34.66
N VAL A 309 -5.33 1.55 -35.62
CA VAL A 309 -6.45 2.49 -35.50
C VAL A 309 -7.70 1.95 -36.22
N PRO A 310 -8.21 0.77 -35.83
CA PRO A 310 -9.35 0.12 -36.48
C PRO A 310 -10.58 1.02 -36.51
N LYS A 311 -11.40 0.93 -37.56
CA LYS A 311 -12.67 1.69 -37.66
C LYS A 311 -13.64 1.35 -36.52
N ASP A 312 -13.69 0.07 -36.14
CA ASP A 312 -14.46 -0.43 -35.00
C ASP A 312 -13.49 -1.09 -34.01
N PHE A 313 -13.06 -0.30 -33.02
CA PHE A 313 -12.12 -0.77 -32.00
C PHE A 313 -12.73 -1.83 -31.09
N THR A 314 -13.99 -1.66 -30.70
CA THR A 314 -14.68 -2.58 -29.80
C THR A 314 -14.80 -3.97 -30.42
N ALA A 315 -15.18 -4.06 -31.70
CA ALA A 315 -15.20 -5.34 -32.41
C ALA A 315 -13.81 -5.98 -32.52
N MET A 316 -12.78 -5.18 -32.83
CA MET A 316 -11.39 -5.66 -32.93
C MET A 316 -10.85 -6.14 -31.58
N HIS A 317 -11.09 -5.41 -30.50
CA HIS A 317 -10.70 -5.78 -29.14
C HIS A 317 -11.37 -7.09 -28.73
N ASN A 318 -12.70 -7.18 -28.86
CA ASN A 318 -13.46 -8.40 -28.52
C ASN A 318 -13.01 -9.62 -29.32
N HIS A 319 -12.77 -9.46 -30.62
CA HIS A 319 -12.23 -10.53 -31.45
C HIS A 319 -10.85 -10.99 -30.96
N THR A 320 -9.99 -10.04 -30.59
CA THR A 320 -8.64 -10.31 -30.07
C THR A 320 -8.68 -10.99 -28.70
N VAL A 321 -9.62 -10.62 -27.82
CA VAL A 321 -9.87 -11.33 -26.55
C VAL A 321 -10.21 -12.80 -26.82
N GLY A 322 -11.08 -13.07 -27.81
CA GLY A 322 -11.42 -14.43 -28.22
C GLY A 322 -10.20 -15.25 -28.65
N LEU A 323 -9.38 -14.69 -29.54
CA LEU A 323 -8.13 -15.31 -30.00
C LEU A 323 -7.12 -15.51 -28.85
N TYR A 324 -6.99 -14.52 -27.99
CA TYR A 324 -6.07 -14.56 -26.84
C TYR A 324 -6.46 -15.66 -25.85
N ASN A 325 -7.75 -15.82 -25.56
CA ASN A 325 -8.24 -16.90 -24.69
C ASN A 325 -7.94 -18.28 -25.29
N GLN A 326 -8.12 -18.45 -26.60
CA GLN A 326 -7.75 -19.69 -27.31
C GLN A 326 -6.24 -19.95 -27.22
N PHE A 327 -5.42 -18.92 -27.48
CA PHE A 327 -3.96 -19.01 -27.36
C PHE A 327 -3.51 -19.42 -25.94
N VAL A 328 -4.10 -18.82 -24.90
CA VAL A 328 -3.81 -19.18 -23.50
C VAL A 328 -4.21 -20.62 -23.21
N GLU A 329 -5.38 -21.06 -23.68
CA GLU A 329 -5.84 -22.44 -23.50
C GLU A 329 -4.91 -23.45 -24.18
N GLU A 330 -4.50 -23.19 -25.43
CA GLU A 330 -3.56 -24.04 -26.17
C GLU A 330 -2.18 -24.09 -25.51
N LYS A 331 -1.68 -22.93 -25.05
CA LYS A 331 -0.42 -22.83 -24.31
C LYS A 331 -0.49 -23.66 -23.03
N GLN A 332 -1.59 -23.57 -22.28
CA GLN A 332 -1.79 -24.36 -21.07
C GLN A 332 -1.85 -25.86 -21.38
N LYS A 333 -2.58 -26.28 -22.42
CA LYS A 333 -2.62 -27.69 -22.87
C LYS A 333 -1.23 -28.21 -23.22
N LEU A 334 -0.42 -27.41 -23.91
CA LEU A 334 0.95 -27.78 -24.29
C LEU A 334 1.86 -27.87 -23.06
N GLU A 335 1.77 -26.92 -22.14
CA GLU A 335 2.50 -26.95 -20.86
C GLU A 335 2.11 -28.17 -20.03
N ASP A 336 0.82 -28.48 -19.93
CA ASP A 336 0.33 -29.68 -19.24
C ASP A 336 0.80 -30.97 -19.92
N LYS A 337 0.86 -31.01 -21.26
CA LYS A 337 1.41 -32.14 -22.00
C LYS A 337 2.92 -32.29 -21.77
N LYS A 338 3.67 -31.18 -21.73
CA LYS A 338 5.10 -31.18 -21.40
C LYS A 338 5.33 -31.65 -19.96
N LYS A 339 4.56 -31.14 -19.00
CA LYS A 339 4.58 -31.59 -17.60
C LYS A 339 4.28 -33.08 -17.49
N ARG A 340 3.24 -33.58 -18.17
CA ARG A 340 2.92 -35.03 -18.22
C ARG A 340 4.07 -35.87 -18.80
N LYS A 341 4.72 -35.43 -19.87
CA LYS A 341 5.89 -36.14 -20.44
C LYS A 341 7.11 -36.14 -19.52
N GLN A 342 7.39 -35.01 -18.86
CA GLN A 342 8.46 -34.94 -17.85
C GLN A 342 8.18 -35.88 -16.69
N LEU A 343 6.92 -35.93 -16.25
CA LEU A 343 6.43 -36.85 -15.24
C LEU A 343 6.67 -38.32 -15.60
N GLU A 344 6.26 -38.73 -16.81
CA GLU A 344 6.50 -40.09 -17.30
C GLU A 344 7.99 -40.44 -17.37
N ALA A 345 8.86 -39.48 -17.74
CA ALA A 345 10.30 -39.70 -17.76
C ALA A 345 10.91 -39.84 -16.35
N GLU A 346 10.51 -39.01 -15.38
CA GLU A 346 10.94 -39.15 -13.99
C GLU A 346 10.50 -40.47 -13.36
N PHE A 347 9.30 -40.94 -13.67
CA PHE A 347 8.82 -42.24 -13.17
C PHE A 347 9.67 -43.41 -13.71
N LYS A 348 10.14 -43.35 -14.96
CA LYS A 348 11.04 -44.36 -15.53
C LYS A 348 12.41 -44.40 -14.86
N LEU A 349 12.96 -43.25 -14.48
CA LEU A 349 14.24 -43.14 -13.75
C LEU A 349 14.19 -43.73 -12.33
N ARG A 350 12.99 -44.00 -11.80
CA ARG A 350 12.75 -44.45 -10.44
C ARG A 350 12.35 -45.94 -10.37
N GLU A 351 12.44 -46.66 -11.49
CA GLU A 351 12.26 -48.11 -11.52
C GLU A 351 13.29 -48.82 -10.64
N GLY A 352 12.84 -49.81 -9.84
CA GLY A 352 13.70 -50.61 -8.96
C GLY A 352 13.78 -50.18 -7.49
N MET A 353 13.07 -49.11 -7.08
CA MET A 353 13.01 -48.68 -5.67
C MET A 353 11.92 -49.38 -4.84
N ASP A 354 11.00 -50.09 -5.49
CA ASP A 354 9.96 -50.84 -4.79
C ASP A 354 10.58 -52.02 -4.03
N LYS A 355 10.33 -52.11 -2.73
CA LYS A 355 10.86 -53.16 -1.85
C LYS A 355 9.86 -53.54 -0.77
N THR A 356 9.92 -54.79 -0.33
CA THR A 356 9.16 -55.27 0.83
C THR A 356 10.13 -55.57 1.95
N ILE A 357 9.93 -54.94 3.12
CA ILE A 357 10.79 -55.09 4.31
C ILE A 357 9.87 -55.26 5.51
N ASN A 358 10.12 -56.29 6.32
CA ASN A 358 9.45 -56.56 7.60
C ASN A 358 7.92 -56.38 7.56
N GLY A 359 7.27 -56.96 6.55
CA GLY A 359 5.80 -56.91 6.41
C GLY A 359 5.24 -55.63 5.79
N TYR A 360 6.07 -54.67 5.37
CA TYR A 360 5.66 -53.46 4.68
C TYR A 360 6.21 -53.39 3.24
N ALA A 361 5.34 -53.05 2.29
CA ALA A 361 5.69 -52.80 0.90
C ALA A 361 5.83 -51.29 0.66
N PHE A 362 7.02 -50.88 0.20
CA PHE A 362 7.34 -49.53 -0.22
C PHE A 362 7.18 -49.45 -1.73
N HIS A 363 6.34 -48.53 -2.19
CA HIS A 363 6.04 -48.34 -3.60
C HIS A 363 6.24 -46.88 -3.98
N VAL A 364 7.14 -46.62 -4.92
CA VAL A 364 7.30 -45.30 -5.51
C VAL A 364 6.25 -45.15 -6.60
N PRO A 365 5.37 -44.13 -6.54
CA PRO A 365 4.34 -43.93 -7.54
C PRO A 365 4.95 -43.81 -8.92
N ARG A 366 4.30 -44.40 -9.92
CA ARG A 366 4.77 -44.41 -11.31
C ARG A 366 3.87 -43.60 -12.26
N LYS A 367 2.75 -43.10 -11.74
CA LYS A 367 1.77 -42.29 -12.48
C LYS A 367 1.15 -41.23 -11.59
N VAL A 368 0.80 -40.08 -12.16
CA VAL A 368 0.09 -38.98 -11.46
C VAL A 368 -1.23 -39.46 -10.85
N ALA A 369 -1.93 -40.38 -11.52
CA ALA A 369 -3.19 -40.94 -11.03
C ALA A 369 -3.04 -41.62 -9.65
N GLU A 370 -1.88 -42.21 -9.36
CA GLU A 370 -1.62 -42.88 -8.09
C GLU A 370 -1.44 -41.87 -6.95
N LEU A 371 -0.76 -40.75 -7.19
CA LEU A 371 -0.64 -39.63 -6.23
C LEU A 371 -2.01 -39.03 -5.89
N ILE A 372 -2.86 -38.85 -6.91
CA ILE A 372 -4.24 -38.33 -6.73
C ILE A 372 -5.08 -39.33 -5.92
N TYR A 373 -5.00 -40.62 -6.27
CA TYR A 373 -5.72 -41.68 -5.57
C TYR A 373 -5.30 -41.78 -4.10
N GLU A 374 -4.00 -41.78 -3.83
CA GLU A 374 -3.43 -41.93 -2.48
C GLU A 374 -3.88 -40.78 -1.58
N GLY A 375 -3.68 -39.51 -1.98
CA GLY A 375 -4.06 -38.40 -1.11
C GLY A 375 -5.57 -38.20 -1.00
N LYS A 376 -6.39 -38.59 -2.00
CA LYS A 376 -7.86 -38.66 -1.84
C LYS A 376 -8.28 -39.69 -0.80
N LYS A 377 -7.63 -40.86 -0.76
CA LYS A 377 -7.95 -41.94 0.19
C LYS A 377 -7.45 -41.68 1.60
N LEU A 378 -6.28 -41.04 1.73
CA LEU A 378 -5.69 -40.69 3.03
C LEU A 378 -6.12 -39.31 3.56
N HIS A 379 -6.87 -38.53 2.76
CA HIS A 379 -7.33 -37.16 3.07
C HIS A 379 -6.18 -36.18 3.34
N HIS A 380 -5.07 -36.30 2.59
CA HIS A 380 -3.94 -35.36 2.64
C HIS A 380 -3.95 -34.46 1.40
N CYS A 381 -3.44 -33.23 1.53
CA CYS A 381 -3.47 -32.23 0.45
C CYS A 381 -2.52 -32.58 -0.71
N VAL A 382 -3.02 -33.33 -1.70
CA VAL A 382 -2.31 -33.81 -2.91
C VAL A 382 -1.62 -32.70 -3.71
N SER A 383 -2.23 -31.51 -3.82
CA SER A 383 -1.75 -30.42 -4.70
C SER A 383 -0.39 -29.85 -4.27
N SER A 384 -0.04 -29.91 -2.98
CA SER A 384 1.25 -29.41 -2.48
C SER A 384 2.41 -30.38 -2.73
N TYR A 385 2.12 -31.69 -2.79
CA TYR A 385 3.09 -32.75 -3.00
C TYR A 385 3.48 -32.91 -4.45
N THR A 386 2.50 -32.73 -5.34
CA THR A 386 2.68 -32.88 -6.79
C THR A 386 3.74 -31.89 -7.27
N ASP A 387 3.55 -30.58 -7.10
CA ASP A 387 4.53 -29.55 -7.56
C ASP A 387 5.94 -29.64 -6.93
N LYS A 388 6.07 -30.11 -5.68
CA LYS A 388 7.37 -30.25 -5.00
C LYS A 388 8.10 -31.54 -5.40
N HIS A 389 7.35 -32.62 -5.57
CA HIS A 389 7.86 -33.88 -6.13
C HIS A 389 8.31 -33.68 -7.59
N PHE A 390 7.60 -32.85 -8.35
CA PHE A 390 7.86 -32.53 -9.77
C PHE A 390 9.12 -31.71 -10.04
N LYS A 391 9.72 -31.07 -9.02
CA LYS A 391 10.97 -30.31 -9.17
C LYS A 391 12.21 -31.12 -8.80
N GLY A 392 12.08 -32.43 -8.56
CA GLY A 392 13.17 -33.30 -8.10
C GLY A 392 13.62 -33.05 -6.66
N ASN A 393 12.93 -32.17 -5.92
CA ASN A 393 13.33 -31.74 -4.58
C ASN A 393 12.93 -32.75 -3.49
N THR A 394 11.94 -33.60 -3.77
CA THR A 394 11.32 -34.50 -2.80
C THR A 394 10.89 -35.81 -3.50
N LEU A 395 11.14 -36.96 -2.89
CA LEU A 395 10.64 -38.29 -3.28
C LEU A 395 9.47 -38.69 -2.38
N ILE A 396 8.32 -39.00 -2.98
CA ILE A 396 7.15 -39.54 -2.29
C ILE A 396 7.13 -41.05 -2.47
N VAL A 397 6.84 -41.78 -1.39
CA VAL A 397 6.79 -43.24 -1.35
C VAL A 397 5.54 -43.67 -0.59
N PHE A 398 4.78 -44.59 -1.16
CA PHE A 398 3.62 -45.18 -0.49
C PHE A 398 4.08 -46.39 0.30
N VAL A 399 3.71 -46.43 1.58
CA VAL A 399 4.05 -47.55 2.46
C VAL A 399 2.75 -48.27 2.80
N ARG A 400 2.68 -49.56 2.49
CA ARG A 400 1.49 -50.40 2.63
C ARG A 400 1.86 -51.69 3.37
N LEU A 401 0.87 -52.38 3.94
CA LEU A 401 1.11 -53.73 4.44
C LEU A 401 1.37 -54.67 3.25
N SER A 402 2.34 -55.56 3.38
CA SER A 402 2.73 -56.51 2.33
C SER A 402 1.59 -57.47 1.96
N ASN A 403 0.73 -57.80 2.92
CA ASN A 403 -0.47 -58.63 2.71
C ASN A 403 -1.67 -57.84 2.14
N GLN A 404 -1.60 -56.50 2.10
CA GLN A 404 -2.64 -55.61 1.55
C GLN A 404 -2.04 -54.52 0.66
N PRO A 405 -1.29 -54.86 -0.41
CA PRO A 405 -0.48 -53.92 -1.19
C PRO A 405 -1.30 -52.92 -2.03
N LYS A 406 -2.62 -53.10 -2.11
CA LYS A 406 -3.55 -52.18 -2.83
C LYS A 406 -4.26 -51.19 -1.90
N LYS A 407 -4.06 -51.29 -0.58
CA LYS A 407 -4.71 -50.43 0.41
C LYS A 407 -3.75 -49.32 0.86
N PRO A 408 -4.04 -48.03 0.59
CA PRO A 408 -3.30 -46.90 1.14
C PRO A 408 -3.22 -47.00 2.66
N LEU A 409 -2.04 -46.76 3.22
CA LEU A 409 -1.80 -46.84 4.66
C LEU A 409 -0.98 -45.64 5.14
N TYR A 410 0.24 -45.47 4.63
CA TYR A 410 1.10 -44.33 4.95
C TYR A 410 1.73 -43.71 3.71
N THR A 411 2.07 -42.42 3.81
CA THR A 411 2.83 -41.69 2.80
C THR A 411 4.12 -41.17 3.42
N LEU A 412 5.25 -41.53 2.82
CA LEU A 412 6.60 -41.14 3.20
C LEU A 412 7.12 -40.07 2.23
N GLU A 413 7.58 -38.95 2.77
CA GLU A 413 8.24 -37.87 2.04
C GLU A 413 9.74 -37.88 2.38
N VAL A 414 10.58 -38.07 1.37
CA VAL A 414 12.04 -38.03 1.48
C VAL A 414 12.57 -36.81 0.74
N ARG A 415 13.35 -35.97 1.43
CA ARG A 415 13.98 -34.77 0.86
C ARG A 415 15.47 -34.81 1.15
N GLN A 416 16.31 -34.68 0.12
CA GLN A 416 17.77 -34.67 0.25
C GLN A 416 18.34 -35.83 1.09
N GLY A 417 17.78 -37.04 0.90
CA GLY A 417 18.22 -38.24 1.62
C GLY A 417 17.84 -38.30 3.11
N LYS A 418 16.86 -37.50 3.55
CA LYS A 418 16.25 -37.55 4.89
C LYS A 418 14.74 -37.66 4.80
N ILE A 419 14.10 -38.28 5.79
CA ILE A 419 12.64 -38.30 5.91
C ILE A 419 12.19 -36.91 6.36
N ALA A 420 11.47 -36.20 5.50
CA ALA A 420 10.88 -34.89 5.80
C ALA A 420 9.53 -35.04 6.50
N GLN A 421 8.74 -36.02 6.09
CA GLN A 421 7.41 -36.28 6.63
C GLN A 421 7.03 -37.76 6.47
N PHE A 422 6.33 -38.32 7.44
CA PHE A 422 5.77 -39.67 7.34
C PHE A 422 4.42 -39.71 8.07
N ARG A 423 3.32 -39.93 7.33
CA ARG A 423 1.96 -39.75 7.85
C ARG A 423 0.98 -40.81 7.38
N GLY A 424 0.06 -41.21 8.26
CA GLY A 424 -1.14 -41.99 7.94
C GLY A 424 -2.36 -41.12 7.73
N LYS A 425 -3.54 -41.72 7.52
CA LYS A 425 -4.82 -41.04 7.24
C LYS A 425 -5.08 -39.85 8.19
N TYR A 426 -5.60 -38.72 7.68
CA TYR A 426 -5.81 -37.46 8.43
C TYR A 426 -4.56 -36.94 9.20
N ASN A 427 -3.40 -36.94 8.55
CA ASN A 427 -2.09 -36.60 9.11
C ASN A 427 -1.71 -37.29 10.43
N GLN A 428 -2.26 -38.47 10.72
CA GLN A 428 -1.91 -39.22 11.92
C GLN A 428 -0.44 -39.64 11.93
N ASP A 429 0.13 -39.69 13.14
CA ASP A 429 1.51 -40.15 13.37
C ASP A 429 1.66 -41.63 13.03
N VAL A 430 2.86 -41.98 12.58
CA VAL A 430 3.25 -43.34 12.21
C VAL A 430 3.98 -43.98 13.40
N PRO A 431 3.70 -45.24 13.76
CA PRO A 431 4.37 -45.92 14.88
C PRO A 431 5.90 -45.96 14.73
N ALA A 432 6.63 -45.91 15.85
CA ALA A 432 8.10 -45.85 15.87
C ALA A 432 8.77 -47.04 15.15
N GLU A 433 8.19 -48.23 15.26
CA GLU A 433 8.67 -49.42 14.54
C GLU A 433 8.67 -49.21 13.01
N VAL A 434 7.61 -48.61 12.47
CA VAL A 434 7.48 -48.36 11.04
C VAL A 434 8.42 -47.25 10.58
N TRP A 435 8.77 -46.30 11.46
CA TRP A 435 9.84 -45.33 11.20
C TRP A 435 11.20 -45.99 11.01
N ASP A 436 11.52 -47.02 11.81
CA ASP A 436 12.80 -47.71 11.70
C ASP A 436 12.86 -48.59 10.44
N ILE A 437 11.75 -49.23 10.07
CA ILE A 437 11.59 -49.94 8.78
C ILE A 437 11.76 -48.96 7.60
N ALA A 438 11.22 -47.74 7.68
CA ALA A 438 11.41 -46.73 6.63
C ALA A 438 12.87 -46.28 6.51
N LYS A 439 13.61 -46.14 7.62
CA LYS A 439 15.06 -45.86 7.59
C LYS A 439 15.84 -47.02 6.98
N GLU A 440 15.45 -48.26 7.25
CA GLU A 440 16.05 -49.45 6.65
C GLU A 440 15.82 -49.47 5.12
N TRP A 441 14.61 -49.17 4.68
CA TRP A 441 14.28 -49.02 3.26
C TRP A 441 15.17 -47.96 2.58
N MET A 442 15.38 -46.80 3.20
CA MET A 442 16.26 -45.76 2.66
C MET A 442 17.71 -46.23 2.49
N LYS A 443 18.25 -47.01 3.44
CA LYS A 443 19.59 -47.61 3.34
C LYS A 443 19.68 -48.59 2.17
N GLN A 444 18.69 -49.48 2.07
CA GLN A 444 18.65 -50.52 1.04
C GLN A 444 18.42 -50.00 -0.39
N THR A 445 17.82 -48.82 -0.53
CA THR A 445 17.59 -48.14 -1.81
C THR A 445 18.68 -47.12 -2.14
N LYS A 446 19.75 -47.05 -1.33
CA LYS A 446 20.88 -46.12 -1.49
C LYS A 446 20.45 -44.64 -1.57
N LEU A 447 19.33 -44.30 -0.92
CA LEU A 447 18.82 -42.93 -0.81
C LEU A 447 19.48 -42.13 0.32
N VAL A 448 20.39 -42.75 1.08
CA VAL A 448 21.19 -42.12 2.14
C VAL A 448 22.45 -41.50 1.52
N GLN A 449 22.84 -40.31 1.97
CA GLN A 449 24.12 -39.70 1.58
C GLN A 449 25.27 -40.70 1.80
N LYS A 450 26.16 -40.85 0.80
CA LYS A 450 27.53 -41.27 1.10
C LYS A 450 28.09 -40.19 2.04
N VAL A 451 28.42 -40.60 3.26
CA VAL A 451 29.26 -39.80 4.14
C VAL A 451 30.56 -39.54 3.37
N ALA A 452 30.97 -38.27 3.32
CA ALA A 452 32.07 -37.76 2.49
C ALA A 452 33.36 -38.57 2.66
#